data_AF-A0A842Q3L4-F1
#
_entry.id   AF-A0A842Q3L4-F1
#
_cell.length_a   1.000
_cell.length_b   1.000
_cell.length_c   1.000
_cell.angle_alpha   90.00
_cell.angle_beta   90.00
_cell.angle_gamma   90.00
#
_symmetry.space_group_name_H-M   'P 1'
#
loop_
_entity.id
_entity.type
_entity.pdbx_description
1 polymer ?
#
loop_
_entity_poly.entity_id
_entity_poly.type
_entity_poly.pdbx_seq_one_letter_code
_entity_poly.pdbx_strand_id
1 'polypeptide(L)'
;MQLANLRQIKIIYMINFVKSSILKKRNLVFLLPLSIYGIWTLIIYSYGVNIPILDQWKVPGEQIESFFDNQLSFTLFYNQYNESRKLIPNLIFVILAAILKEWNVKAEMIIGLLFAFLMSVIIYLLLLLTNKSFYKNIFLLIIYNFLLLSPFSFSRWLRGITLHRLIPDACLIVNALIFRLNINQKIKVWLYCLFCAISQYSFSGGIVVWIVSLLFIIFNNKLSFNEKFKSLCLFIGFFAISTICYFINYVHPSYHTKPIEIVKSSWQDMISYFLAFLGNILGDFYELDMLIGLVLLVSFILLLILNFKFF
;
A
#
# COMPACT_ATOMS: atom_id res chain seq x y z
N MET A 1 -27.53 15.92 -18.58
CA MET A 1 -26.26 16.66 -18.79
C MET A 1 -25.86 17.58 -17.62
N GLN A 2 -26.78 18.11 -16.81
CA GLN A 2 -26.46 19.03 -15.70
C GLN A 2 -25.83 18.40 -14.43
N LEU A 3 -26.06 17.10 -14.15
CA LEU A 3 -25.54 16.43 -12.94
C LEU A 3 -24.04 16.05 -13.00
N ALA A 4 -23.47 15.92 -14.20
CA ALA A 4 -22.03 15.68 -14.38
C ALA A 4 -21.21 16.94 -14.06
N ASN A 5 -21.76 18.12 -14.38
CA ASN A 5 -21.14 19.41 -14.14
C ASN A 5 -21.02 19.71 -12.63
N LEU A 6 -22.04 19.38 -11.83
CA LEU A 6 -22.04 19.56 -10.37
C LEU A 6 -20.99 18.70 -9.62
N ARG A 7 -20.46 17.63 -10.22
CA ARG A 7 -19.48 16.73 -9.57
C ARG A 7 -18.03 16.98 -10.01
N GLN A 8 -17.77 17.42 -11.23
CA GLN A 8 -16.46 17.99 -11.60
C GLN A 8 -16.18 19.28 -10.82
N ILE A 9 -17.23 20.07 -10.58
CA ILE A 9 -17.18 21.19 -9.64
C ILE A 9 -16.69 20.71 -8.26
N LYS A 10 -17.13 19.56 -7.73
CA LYS A 10 -16.66 19.07 -6.41
C LYS A 10 -15.17 18.77 -6.32
N ILE A 11 -14.50 18.26 -7.36
CA ILE A 11 -13.05 17.97 -7.29
C ILE A 11 -12.25 19.28 -7.36
N ILE A 12 -12.63 20.20 -8.25
CA ILE A 12 -12.00 21.52 -8.33
C ILE A 12 -12.29 22.32 -7.05
N TYR A 13 -13.50 22.23 -6.52
CA TYR A 13 -13.86 22.80 -5.21
C TYR A 13 -13.12 22.13 -4.07
N MET A 14 -12.81 20.83 -4.16
CA MET A 14 -12.01 20.12 -3.16
C MET A 14 -10.55 20.58 -3.21
N ILE A 15 -9.95 20.73 -4.40
CA ILE A 15 -8.60 21.29 -4.55
C ILE A 15 -8.57 22.74 -4.03
N ASN A 16 -9.60 23.53 -4.33
CA ASN A 16 -9.73 24.91 -3.85
C ASN A 16 -10.09 24.98 -2.35
N PHE A 17 -10.77 23.98 -1.79
CA PHE A 17 -11.07 23.85 -0.35
C PHE A 17 -9.83 23.39 0.42
N VAL A 18 -9.05 22.46 -0.11
CA VAL A 18 -7.75 22.07 0.43
C VAL A 18 -6.82 23.28 0.41
N LYS A 19 -6.71 23.98 -0.73
CA LYS A 19 -5.98 25.26 -0.79
C LYS A 19 -6.51 26.26 0.23
N SER A 20 -7.81 26.54 0.30
CA SER A 20 -8.35 27.57 1.19
C SER A 20 -8.40 27.18 2.68
N SER A 21 -8.46 25.88 3.03
CA SER A 21 -8.40 25.40 4.41
C SER A 21 -6.97 25.32 4.93
N ILE A 22 -6.00 24.96 4.07
CA ILE A 22 -4.57 25.00 4.38
C ILE A 22 -4.06 26.45 4.44
N LEU A 23 -4.54 27.34 3.55
CA LEU A 23 -4.08 28.74 3.45
C LEU A 23 -4.86 29.72 4.33
N LYS A 24 -6.02 29.35 4.90
CA LYS A 24 -6.66 30.18 5.94
C LYS A 24 -5.87 30.04 7.24
N LYS A 25 -5.33 31.16 7.72
CA LYS A 25 -4.46 31.39 8.90
C LYS A 25 -4.83 30.71 10.24
N ARG A 26 -5.82 29.81 10.35
CA ARG A 26 -6.33 29.30 11.64
C ARG A 26 -6.21 27.80 11.90
N ASN A 27 -5.82 26.94 10.97
CA ASN A 27 -5.81 25.49 11.24
C ASN A 27 -4.44 24.81 11.07
N LEU A 28 -3.43 25.29 11.84
CA LEU A 28 -2.16 24.56 12.08
C LEU A 28 -2.38 23.12 12.56
N VAL A 29 -3.56 22.81 13.10
CA VAL A 29 -4.00 21.47 13.50
C VAL A 29 -3.87 20.44 12.37
N PHE A 30 -3.96 20.84 11.09
CA PHE A 30 -3.71 19.93 9.95
C PHE A 30 -2.24 19.47 9.86
N LEU A 31 -1.29 20.27 10.36
CA LEU A 31 0.12 19.90 10.38
C LEU A 31 0.44 18.87 11.46
N LEU A 32 -0.40 18.76 12.50
CA LEU A 32 -0.19 17.84 13.61
C LEU A 32 -0.03 16.37 13.16
N PRO A 33 -0.95 15.78 12.37
CA PRO A 33 -0.76 14.42 11.84
C PRO A 33 0.45 14.30 10.90
N LEU A 34 0.97 15.39 10.33
CA LEU A 34 2.11 15.38 9.43
C LEU A 34 3.45 15.58 10.15
N SER A 35 3.44 16.13 11.37
CA SER A 35 4.64 16.37 12.17
C SER A 35 5.43 15.09 12.47
N ILE A 36 4.75 13.95 12.58
CA ILE A 36 5.36 12.63 12.81
C ILE A 36 6.36 12.25 11.71
N TYR A 37 6.16 12.67 10.45
CA TYR A 37 7.11 12.43 9.38
C TYR A 37 8.40 13.26 9.53
N GLY A 38 8.29 14.48 10.09
CA GLY A 38 9.46 15.27 10.45
C GLY A 38 10.28 14.60 11.55
N ILE A 39 9.59 14.09 12.58
CA ILE A 39 10.22 13.33 13.67
C ILE A 39 10.93 12.08 13.13
N TRP A 40 10.26 11.30 12.27
CA TRP A 40 10.88 10.12 11.66
C TRP A 40 12.04 10.44 10.74
N THR A 41 11.99 11.56 10.02
CA THR A 41 13.15 12.04 9.25
C THR A 41 14.37 12.26 10.15
N LEU A 42 14.19 12.90 11.30
CA LEU A 42 15.26 13.11 12.29
C LEU A 42 15.77 11.79 12.88
N ILE A 43 14.86 10.85 13.15
CA ILE A 43 15.20 9.50 13.64
C ILE A 43 16.02 8.73 12.59
N ILE A 44 15.61 8.72 11.33
CA ILE A 44 16.34 8.06 10.23
C ILE A 44 17.71 8.71 10.05
N TYR A 45 17.79 10.04 10.11
CA TYR A 45 19.05 10.75 10.00
C TYR A 45 20.05 10.30 11.09
N SER A 46 19.57 10.24 12.33
CA SER A 46 20.39 9.95 13.52
C SER A 46 20.71 8.46 13.69
N TYR A 47 19.74 7.58 13.41
CA TYR A 47 19.79 6.14 13.75
C TYR A 47 19.66 5.21 12.55
N GLY A 48 19.44 5.74 11.34
CA GLY A 48 19.33 4.93 10.13
C GLY A 48 20.65 4.19 9.84
N VAL A 49 20.55 2.90 9.55
CA VAL A 49 21.70 2.06 9.21
C VAL A 49 22.00 2.20 7.72
N ASN A 50 23.12 2.84 7.37
CA ASN A 50 23.50 3.06 5.97
C ASN A 50 24.26 1.87 5.36
N ILE A 51 23.79 0.65 5.60
CA ILE A 51 24.37 -0.60 5.09
C ILE A 51 23.21 -1.52 4.69
N PRO A 52 23.29 -2.23 3.56
CA PRO A 52 22.26 -3.18 3.15
C PRO A 52 22.10 -4.30 4.18
N ILE A 53 20.85 -4.72 4.42
CA ILE A 53 20.52 -5.76 5.40
C ILE A 53 19.71 -6.87 4.74
N LEU A 54 20.04 -8.13 5.05
CA LEU A 54 19.34 -9.34 4.60
C LEU A 54 19.19 -9.35 3.07
N ASP A 55 17.96 -9.51 2.59
CA ASP A 55 17.59 -9.58 1.17
C ASP A 55 18.06 -8.38 0.34
N GLN A 56 18.34 -7.23 0.95
CA GLN A 56 18.78 -6.04 0.21
C GLN A 56 20.09 -6.26 -0.54
N TRP A 57 20.99 -7.09 -0.03
CA TRP A 57 22.24 -7.44 -0.73
C TRP A 57 21.96 -8.10 -2.08
N LYS A 58 20.90 -8.91 -2.17
CA LYS A 58 20.52 -9.53 -3.43
C LYS A 58 19.62 -8.63 -4.26
N VAL A 59 18.57 -8.09 -3.63
CA VAL A 59 17.53 -7.31 -4.29
C VAL A 59 17.18 -6.10 -3.42
N PRO A 60 17.67 -4.88 -3.75
CA PRO A 60 18.14 -4.45 -5.08
C PRO A 60 19.67 -4.54 -5.34
N GLY A 61 20.48 -5.07 -4.42
CA GLY A 61 21.95 -4.94 -4.50
C GLY A 61 22.58 -5.38 -5.82
N GLU A 62 22.21 -6.54 -6.36
CA GLU A 62 22.73 -7.01 -7.65
C GLU A 62 22.32 -6.12 -8.82
N GLN A 63 21.11 -5.55 -8.78
CA GLN A 63 20.63 -4.64 -9.81
C GLN A 63 21.39 -3.31 -9.77
N ILE A 64 21.74 -2.83 -8.57
CA ILE A 64 22.49 -1.58 -8.40
C ILE A 64 23.96 -1.78 -8.81
N GLU A 65 24.59 -2.88 -8.39
CA GLU A 65 25.95 -3.24 -8.81
C GLU A 65 26.04 -3.35 -10.34
N SER A 66 25.16 -4.14 -10.95
CA SER A 66 25.13 -4.30 -12.41
C SER A 66 24.82 -3.00 -13.15
N PHE A 67 24.08 -2.07 -12.53
CA PHE A 67 23.86 -0.74 -13.08
C PHE A 67 25.16 0.07 -13.14
N PHE A 68 25.93 0.12 -12.05
CA PHE A 68 27.22 0.83 -12.03
C PHE A 68 28.25 0.20 -12.98
N ASP A 69 28.19 -1.11 -13.19
CA ASP A 69 29.06 -1.83 -14.13
C ASP A 69 28.60 -1.72 -15.59
N ASN A 70 27.49 -1.04 -15.88
CA ASN A 70 26.85 -0.97 -17.21
C ASN A 70 26.44 -2.35 -17.77
N GLN A 71 26.12 -3.30 -16.90
CA GLN A 71 25.70 -4.67 -17.25
C GLN A 71 24.23 -4.95 -16.91
N LEU A 72 23.48 -3.94 -16.44
CA LEU A 72 22.09 -4.11 -16.06
C LEU A 72 21.24 -4.58 -17.26
N SER A 73 20.71 -5.79 -17.14
CA SER A 73 19.80 -6.39 -18.12
C SER A 73 18.38 -6.48 -17.59
N PHE A 74 17.39 -6.50 -18.49
CA PHE A 74 15.99 -6.69 -18.11
C PHE A 74 15.77 -8.03 -17.38
N THR A 75 16.48 -9.07 -17.78
CA THR A 75 16.41 -10.39 -17.13
C THR A 75 16.79 -10.29 -15.66
N LEU A 76 17.93 -9.68 -15.33
CA LEU A 76 18.36 -9.49 -13.94
C LEU A 76 17.35 -8.67 -13.13
N PHE A 77 16.73 -7.70 -13.79
CA PHE A 77 15.79 -6.79 -13.18
C PHE A 77 14.41 -7.41 -12.89
N TYR A 78 13.97 -8.31 -13.78
CA TYR A 78 12.71 -9.06 -13.66
C TYR A 78 12.85 -10.37 -12.85
N ASN A 79 14.08 -10.80 -12.54
CA ASN A 79 14.34 -12.08 -11.91
C ASN A 79 13.59 -12.27 -10.59
N GLN A 80 13.20 -13.52 -10.35
CA GLN A 80 12.57 -13.93 -9.12
C GLN A 80 13.61 -13.95 -8.00
N TYR A 81 13.22 -13.45 -6.83
CA TYR A 81 13.94 -13.66 -5.58
C TYR A 81 12.94 -13.98 -4.47
N ASN A 82 13.17 -15.09 -3.77
CA ASN A 82 12.17 -15.75 -2.93
C ASN A 82 10.88 -15.97 -3.75
N GLU A 83 9.68 -15.67 -3.25
CA GLU A 83 8.42 -15.80 -3.99
C GLU A 83 8.03 -14.52 -4.75
N SER A 84 8.94 -13.53 -4.81
CA SER A 84 8.65 -12.20 -5.31
C SER A 84 9.38 -11.88 -6.61
N ARG A 85 8.69 -11.20 -7.54
CA ARG A 85 9.32 -10.42 -8.60
C ARG A 85 9.24 -8.95 -8.23
N LYS A 86 10.36 -8.38 -7.79
CA LYS A 86 10.47 -7.04 -7.17
C LYS A 86 10.76 -5.94 -8.21
N LEU A 87 10.16 -6.04 -9.39
CA LEU A 87 10.46 -5.18 -10.55
C LEU A 87 10.33 -3.68 -10.22
N ILE A 88 9.20 -3.29 -9.62
CA ILE A 88 8.91 -1.87 -9.33
C ILE A 88 9.83 -1.28 -8.27
N PRO A 89 10.00 -1.88 -7.07
CA PRO A 89 10.93 -1.35 -6.09
C PRO A 89 12.37 -1.34 -6.61
N ASN A 90 12.81 -2.36 -7.37
CA ASN A 90 14.14 -2.36 -7.99
C ASN A 90 14.34 -1.16 -8.92
N LEU A 91 13.31 -0.75 -9.67
CA LEU A 91 13.36 0.45 -10.50
C LEU A 91 13.59 1.70 -9.69
N ILE A 92 12.87 1.83 -8.59
CA ILE A 92 13.00 2.99 -7.71
C ILE A 92 14.41 3.05 -7.13
N PHE A 93 14.96 1.92 -6.67
CA PHE A 93 16.30 1.89 -6.08
C PHE A 93 17.42 2.12 -7.09
N VAL A 94 17.34 1.54 -8.29
CA VAL A 94 18.31 1.80 -9.35
C VAL A 94 18.26 3.27 -9.78
N ILE A 95 17.07 3.85 -9.96
CA ILE A 95 16.93 5.28 -10.27
C ILE A 95 17.51 6.14 -9.14
N LEU A 96 17.27 5.78 -7.89
CA LEU A 96 17.81 6.50 -6.73
C LEU A 96 19.34 6.45 -6.72
N ALA A 97 19.93 5.26 -6.93
CA ALA A 97 21.37 5.08 -7.02
C ALA A 97 21.98 5.85 -8.20
N ALA A 98 21.30 5.89 -9.35
CA ALA A 98 21.72 6.64 -10.52
C ALA A 98 21.77 8.16 -10.26
N ILE A 99 20.75 8.69 -9.57
CA ILE A 99 20.67 10.12 -9.22
C ILE A 99 21.76 10.51 -8.22
N LEU A 100 21.99 9.66 -7.20
CA LEU A 100 22.96 9.92 -6.14
C LEU A 100 24.40 9.58 -6.54
N LYS A 101 24.58 8.77 -7.60
CA LYS A 101 25.86 8.18 -8.02
C LYS A 101 26.52 7.29 -6.96
N GLU A 102 25.74 6.82 -6.00
CA GLU A 102 26.15 5.91 -4.94
C GLU A 102 24.96 5.07 -4.49
N TRP A 103 25.21 3.92 -3.89
CA TRP A 103 24.16 3.18 -3.19
C TRP A 103 24.01 3.70 -1.76
N ASN A 104 22.97 4.51 -1.53
CA ASN A 104 22.68 5.12 -0.23
C ASN A 104 21.41 4.54 0.40
N VAL A 105 21.57 3.63 1.36
CA VAL A 105 20.45 2.95 2.03
C VAL A 105 19.62 3.91 2.90
N LYS A 106 20.23 4.96 3.48
CA LYS A 106 19.46 6.00 4.18
C LYS A 106 18.53 6.73 3.22
N ALA A 107 18.95 6.99 1.98
CA ALA A 107 18.06 7.59 0.99
C ALA A 107 16.87 6.68 0.68
N GLU A 108 17.05 5.36 0.64
CA GLU A 108 15.94 4.39 0.50
C GLU A 108 14.92 4.51 1.63
N MET A 109 15.38 4.65 2.87
CA MET A 109 14.51 4.86 4.04
C MET A 109 13.69 6.15 3.91
N ILE A 110 14.32 7.25 3.46
CA ILE A 110 13.65 8.53 3.22
C ILE A 110 12.62 8.41 2.09
N ILE A 111 12.91 7.69 1.01
CA ILE A 111 11.94 7.41 -0.06
C ILE A 111 10.76 6.58 0.49
N GLY A 112 11.02 5.58 1.32
CA GLY A 112 9.97 4.83 2.03
C GLY A 112 9.08 5.74 2.87
N LEU A 113 9.69 6.66 3.64
CA LEU A 113 8.97 7.63 4.45
C LEU A 113 8.15 8.62 3.60
N LEU A 114 8.68 9.04 2.45
CA LEU A 114 7.96 9.87 1.48
C LEU A 114 6.74 9.13 0.92
N PHE A 115 6.86 7.85 0.59
CA PHE A 115 5.72 7.01 0.17
C PHE A 115 4.65 6.94 1.27
N ALA A 116 5.07 6.73 2.52
CA ALA A 116 4.17 6.72 3.68
C ALA A 116 3.44 8.05 3.86
N PHE A 117 4.14 9.17 3.63
CA PHE A 117 3.55 10.50 3.64
C PHE A 117 2.51 10.67 2.52
N LEU A 118 2.84 10.25 1.29
CA LEU A 118 1.90 10.29 0.17
C LEU A 118 0.64 9.44 0.44
N MET A 119 0.80 8.25 1.03
CA MET A 119 -0.34 7.42 1.45
C MET A 119 -1.24 8.17 2.44
N SER A 120 -0.67 8.84 3.44
CA SER A 120 -1.40 9.66 4.41
C SER A 120 -2.17 10.81 3.75
N VAL A 121 -1.55 11.50 2.79
CA VAL A 121 -2.25 12.51 1.99
C VAL A 121 -3.43 11.91 1.23
N ILE A 122 -3.24 10.76 0.59
CA ILE A 122 -4.32 10.10 -0.17
C ILE A 122 -5.45 9.61 0.77
N ILE A 123 -5.12 9.08 1.94
CA ILE A 123 -6.09 8.74 2.98
C ILE A 123 -6.88 9.97 3.42
N TYR A 124 -6.22 11.11 3.63
CA TYR A 124 -6.92 12.34 3.95
C TYR A 124 -7.89 12.78 2.85
N LEU A 125 -7.49 12.67 1.57
CA LEU A 125 -8.38 12.93 0.44
C LEU A 125 -9.58 11.96 0.44
N LEU A 126 -9.36 10.68 0.73
CA LEU A 126 -10.43 9.69 0.84
C LEU A 126 -11.39 10.01 1.99
N LEU A 127 -10.87 10.47 3.12
CA LEU A 127 -11.65 10.91 4.29
C LEU A 127 -12.50 12.14 3.94
N LEU A 128 -11.96 13.11 3.19
CA LEU A 128 -12.74 14.26 2.70
C LEU A 128 -13.90 13.85 1.77
N LEU A 129 -13.73 12.79 0.99
CA LEU A 129 -14.79 12.25 0.12
C LEU A 129 -15.83 11.39 0.86
N THR A 130 -15.58 11.08 2.13
CA THR A 130 -16.39 10.12 2.92
C THR A 130 -17.08 10.81 4.10
N ASN A 131 -16.38 11.71 4.79
CA ASN A 131 -16.84 12.40 5.99
C ASN A 131 -16.85 13.91 5.77
N LYS A 132 -17.88 14.60 6.31
CA LYS A 132 -17.99 16.06 6.25
C LYS A 132 -17.21 16.78 7.36
N SER A 133 -16.92 16.10 8.47
CA SER A 133 -16.30 16.73 9.66
C SER A 133 -14.78 16.79 9.54
N PHE A 134 -14.23 18.01 9.57
CA PHE A 134 -12.80 18.26 9.53
C PHE A 134 -12.07 17.59 10.71
N TYR A 135 -12.50 17.85 11.95
CA TYR A 135 -11.84 17.31 13.14
C TYR A 135 -11.87 15.79 13.20
N LYS A 136 -12.96 15.16 12.75
CA LYS A 136 -13.03 13.70 12.63
C LYS A 136 -11.98 13.19 11.63
N ASN A 137 -11.81 13.85 10.50
CA ASN A 137 -10.81 13.46 9.50
C ASN A 137 -9.39 13.62 10.02
N ILE A 138 -9.10 14.72 10.73
CA ILE A 138 -7.79 14.90 11.37
C ILE A 138 -7.53 13.80 12.40
N PHE A 139 -8.49 13.51 13.27
CA PHE A 139 -8.34 12.48 14.29
C PHE A 139 -8.08 11.10 13.68
N LEU A 140 -8.84 10.72 12.65
CA LEU A 140 -8.61 9.46 11.93
C LEU A 140 -7.25 9.43 11.23
N LEU A 141 -6.79 10.56 10.69
CA LEU A 141 -5.48 10.67 10.07
C LEU A 141 -4.35 10.53 11.09
N ILE A 142 -4.52 11.08 12.30
CA ILE A 142 -3.57 10.90 13.42
C ILE A 142 -3.48 9.41 13.78
N ILE A 143 -4.61 8.72 13.95
CA ILE A 143 -4.63 7.29 14.25
C ILE A 143 -3.94 6.50 13.15
N TYR A 144 -4.28 6.77 11.88
CA TYR A 144 -3.66 6.10 10.74
C TYR A 144 -2.13 6.29 10.71
N ASN A 145 -1.65 7.52 10.86
CA ASN A 145 -0.21 7.79 10.84
C ASN A 145 0.50 7.20 12.06
N PHE A 146 -0.14 7.21 13.23
CA PHE A 146 0.41 6.57 14.44
C PHE A 146 0.56 5.06 14.26
N LEU A 147 -0.42 4.39 13.66
CA LEU A 147 -0.33 2.95 13.38
C LEU A 147 0.72 2.64 12.31
N LEU A 148 0.74 3.41 11.22
CA LEU A 148 1.70 3.23 10.12
C LEU A 148 3.15 3.42 10.58
N LEU A 149 3.38 4.44 11.40
CA LEU A 149 4.68 4.84 11.92
C LEU A 149 4.85 4.46 13.40
N SER A 150 4.19 3.37 13.81
CA SER A 150 4.23 2.86 15.18
C SER A 150 5.68 2.65 15.62
N PRO A 151 6.06 3.08 16.84
CA PRO A 151 7.38 2.81 17.40
C PRO A 151 7.73 1.32 17.42
N PHE A 152 6.76 0.42 17.58
CA PHE A 152 6.99 -1.03 17.51
C PHE A 152 7.48 -1.50 16.14
N SER A 153 7.18 -0.75 15.09
CA SER A 153 7.67 -1.00 13.73
C SER A 153 8.99 -0.28 13.41
N PHE A 154 9.70 0.29 14.41
CA PHE A 154 10.91 1.09 14.17
C PHE A 154 11.98 0.36 13.37
N SER A 155 12.17 -0.94 13.63
CA SER A 155 13.17 -1.74 12.94
C SER A 155 12.87 -1.85 11.43
N ARG A 156 11.62 -1.68 11.00
CA ARG A 156 11.27 -1.63 9.57
C ARG A 156 11.71 -0.28 9.01
N TRP A 157 11.32 0.82 9.65
CA TRP A 157 11.61 2.18 9.19
C TRP A 157 13.11 2.55 9.19
N LEU A 158 13.92 1.93 10.05
CA LEU A 158 15.38 2.09 10.08
C LEU A 158 16.15 1.15 9.12
N ARG A 159 15.45 0.49 8.19
CA ARG A 159 16.02 -0.40 7.17
C ARG A 159 15.45 -0.02 5.79
N GLY A 160 16.27 -0.07 4.74
CA GLY A 160 15.85 0.35 3.39
C GLY A 160 14.81 -0.56 2.72
N ILE A 161 14.59 -1.77 3.25
CA ILE A 161 13.69 -2.78 2.66
C ILE A 161 12.19 -2.45 2.78
N THR A 162 11.83 -1.41 3.53
CA THR A 162 10.44 -1.07 3.84
C THR A 162 9.62 -0.71 2.61
N LEU A 163 10.24 -0.05 1.61
CA LEU A 163 9.52 0.42 0.42
C LEU A 163 8.78 -0.69 -0.33
N HIS A 164 9.38 -1.88 -0.46
CA HIS A 164 8.77 -3.01 -1.18
C HIS A 164 7.39 -3.38 -0.62
N ARG A 165 7.23 -3.27 0.71
CA ARG A 165 6.00 -3.62 1.42
C ARG A 165 4.95 -2.51 1.37
N LEU A 166 5.38 -1.25 1.27
CA LEU A 166 4.46 -0.10 1.21
C LEU A 166 3.78 0.07 -0.14
N ILE A 167 4.41 -0.36 -1.24
CA ILE A 167 3.85 -0.16 -2.59
C ILE A 167 2.48 -0.85 -2.76
N PRO A 168 2.30 -2.14 -2.38
CA PRO A 168 0.98 -2.77 -2.39
C PRO A 168 -0.09 -1.99 -1.63
N ASP A 169 0.23 -1.53 -0.41
CA ASP A 169 -0.70 -0.79 0.44
C ASP A 169 -1.08 0.55 -0.22
N ALA A 170 -0.11 1.26 -0.77
CA ALA A 170 -0.35 2.51 -1.51
C ALA A 170 -1.25 2.27 -2.73
N CYS A 171 -1.01 1.20 -3.49
CA CYS A 171 -1.83 0.83 -4.64
C CYS A 171 -3.29 0.55 -4.24
N LEU A 172 -3.50 -0.15 -3.12
CA LEU A 172 -4.84 -0.40 -2.61
C LEU A 172 -5.56 0.89 -2.20
N ILE A 173 -4.89 1.78 -1.48
CA ILE A 173 -5.44 3.09 -1.07
C ILE A 173 -5.78 3.94 -2.30
N VAL A 174 -4.93 3.93 -3.33
CA VAL A 174 -5.21 4.63 -4.59
C VAL A 174 -6.43 4.03 -5.30
N ASN A 175 -6.56 2.70 -5.35
CA ASN A 175 -7.75 2.06 -5.92
C ASN A 175 -9.03 2.40 -5.15
N ALA A 176 -8.96 2.48 -3.82
CA ALA A 176 -10.07 2.95 -3.00
C ALA A 176 -10.45 4.42 -3.30
N LEU A 177 -9.46 5.29 -3.54
CA LEU A 177 -9.71 6.66 -4.00
C LEU A 177 -10.40 6.67 -5.38
N ILE A 178 -9.86 5.94 -6.36
CA ILE A 178 -10.42 5.83 -7.72
C ILE A 178 -11.87 5.34 -7.71
N PHE A 179 -12.18 4.39 -6.81
CA PHE A 179 -13.56 3.92 -6.63
C PHE A 179 -14.52 5.06 -6.33
N ARG A 180 -14.11 6.03 -5.51
CA ARG A 180 -14.90 7.21 -5.13
C ARG A 180 -14.94 8.30 -6.20
N LEU A 181 -13.94 8.37 -7.09
CA LEU A 181 -13.90 9.38 -8.16
C LEU A 181 -15.04 9.19 -9.17
N ASN A 182 -15.46 10.28 -9.82
CA ASN A 182 -16.51 10.25 -10.84
C ASN A 182 -15.91 10.29 -12.26
N ILE A 183 -15.10 9.29 -12.58
CA ILE A 183 -14.48 9.10 -13.91
C ILE A 183 -15.13 7.93 -14.66
N ASN A 184 -14.88 7.85 -15.97
CA ASN A 184 -15.40 6.79 -16.83
C ASN A 184 -15.04 5.40 -16.29
N GLN A 185 -16.02 4.48 -16.25
CA GLN A 185 -15.84 3.14 -15.71
C GLN A 185 -14.72 2.35 -16.39
N LYS A 186 -14.56 2.45 -17.72
CA LYS A 186 -13.45 1.79 -18.43
C LYS A 186 -12.10 2.27 -17.90
N ILE A 187 -11.96 3.58 -17.72
CA ILE A 187 -10.73 4.19 -17.18
C ILE A 187 -10.50 3.72 -15.74
N LYS A 188 -11.56 3.63 -14.90
CA LYS A 188 -11.43 3.07 -13.55
C LYS A 188 -10.85 1.67 -13.56
N VAL A 189 -11.41 0.78 -14.38
CA VAL A 189 -10.95 -0.62 -14.44
C VAL A 189 -9.49 -0.68 -14.91
N TRP A 190 -9.13 0.10 -15.94
CA TRP A 190 -7.74 0.19 -16.38
C TRP A 190 -6.79 0.66 -15.27
N LEU A 191 -7.17 1.68 -14.51
CA LEU A 191 -6.37 2.15 -13.38
C LEU A 191 -6.28 1.10 -12.27
N TYR A 192 -7.39 0.40 -11.96
CA TYR A 192 -7.35 -0.70 -11.01
C TYR A 192 -6.35 -1.78 -11.45
N CYS A 193 -6.41 -2.22 -12.72
CA CYS A 193 -5.48 -3.20 -13.27
C CYS A 193 -4.03 -2.72 -13.18
N LEU A 194 -3.78 -1.45 -13.51
CA LEU A 194 -2.44 -0.85 -13.43
C LEU A 194 -1.88 -0.92 -12.01
N PHE A 195 -2.63 -0.43 -11.01
CA PHE A 195 -2.17 -0.44 -9.62
C PHE A 195 -2.11 -1.86 -9.02
N CYS A 196 -2.97 -2.78 -9.44
CA CYS A 196 -2.86 -4.18 -9.03
C CYS A 196 -1.62 -4.84 -9.62
N ALA A 197 -1.28 -4.57 -10.88
CA ALA A 197 -0.05 -5.06 -11.50
C ALA A 197 1.18 -4.48 -10.80
N ILE A 198 1.23 -3.16 -10.56
CA ILE A 198 2.31 -2.51 -9.81
C ILE A 198 2.49 -3.18 -8.44
N SER A 199 1.39 -3.41 -7.72
CA SER A 199 1.39 -4.11 -6.44
C SER A 199 1.97 -5.53 -6.54
N GLN A 200 1.48 -6.35 -7.47
CA GLN A 200 1.93 -7.73 -7.69
C GLN A 200 3.42 -7.81 -8.03
N TYR A 201 3.94 -6.88 -8.82
CA TYR A 201 5.36 -6.79 -9.20
C TYR A 201 6.20 -5.97 -8.21
N SER A 202 5.70 -5.73 -7.00
CA SER A 202 6.43 -5.08 -5.92
C SER A 202 6.78 -6.03 -4.78
N PHE A 203 5.82 -6.88 -4.39
CA PHE A 203 5.96 -7.80 -3.27
C PHE A 203 5.02 -9.00 -3.43
N SER A 204 5.37 -10.17 -2.90
CA SER A 204 4.57 -11.41 -3.03
C SER A 204 3.13 -11.25 -2.55
N GLY A 205 2.93 -10.53 -1.44
CA GLY A 205 1.58 -10.23 -0.92
C GLY A 205 0.76 -9.28 -1.81
N GLY A 206 1.38 -8.60 -2.77
CA GLY A 206 0.74 -7.59 -3.60
C GLY A 206 -0.36 -8.13 -4.52
N ILE A 207 -0.38 -9.44 -4.80
CA ILE A 207 -1.42 -10.08 -5.59
C ILE A 207 -2.82 -9.96 -4.94
N VAL A 208 -2.88 -9.82 -3.61
CA VAL A 208 -4.14 -9.66 -2.85
C VAL A 208 -4.90 -8.40 -3.28
N VAL A 209 -4.20 -7.37 -3.76
CA VAL A 209 -4.82 -6.12 -4.23
C VAL A 209 -5.76 -6.36 -5.42
N TRP A 210 -5.53 -7.38 -6.25
CA TRP A 210 -6.47 -7.80 -7.30
C TRP A 210 -7.81 -8.23 -6.71
N ILE A 211 -7.77 -9.07 -5.67
CA ILE A 211 -8.98 -9.61 -5.01
C ILE A 211 -9.78 -8.48 -4.37
N VAL A 212 -9.12 -7.59 -3.62
CA VAL A 212 -9.81 -6.48 -2.96
C VAL A 212 -10.36 -5.48 -3.99
N SER A 213 -9.60 -5.18 -5.05
CA SER A 213 -10.05 -4.25 -6.10
C SER A 213 -11.19 -4.82 -6.94
N LEU A 214 -11.29 -6.15 -7.07
CA LEU A 214 -12.45 -6.81 -7.67
C LEU A 214 -13.74 -6.48 -6.92
N LEU A 215 -13.69 -6.41 -5.58
CA LEU A 215 -14.84 -6.05 -4.75
C LEU A 215 -15.33 -4.63 -5.07
N PHE A 216 -14.45 -3.70 -5.45
CA PHE A 216 -14.85 -2.35 -5.89
C PHE A 216 -15.66 -2.37 -7.19
N ILE A 217 -15.47 -3.35 -8.07
CA ILE A 217 -16.31 -3.52 -9.27
C ILE A 217 -17.62 -4.20 -8.88
N ILE A 218 -17.55 -5.24 -8.04
CA ILE A 218 -18.72 -6.02 -7.60
C ILE A 218 -19.72 -5.15 -6.82
N PHE A 219 -19.24 -4.31 -5.92
CA PHE A 219 -20.11 -3.48 -5.06
C PHE A 219 -20.36 -2.07 -5.63
N ASN A 220 -20.01 -1.83 -6.90
CA ASN A 220 -20.36 -0.56 -7.54
C ASN A 220 -21.82 -0.56 -8.01
N ASN A 221 -22.73 -0.18 -7.12
CA ASN A 221 -24.18 -0.12 -7.37
C ASN A 221 -24.61 0.87 -8.47
N LYS A 222 -23.68 1.67 -9.01
CA LYS A 222 -23.96 2.63 -10.09
C LYS A 222 -23.90 2.02 -11.49
N LEU A 223 -23.39 0.80 -11.62
CA LEU A 223 -23.19 0.15 -12.91
C LEU A 223 -24.41 -0.68 -13.28
N SER A 224 -24.80 -0.61 -14.55
CA SER A 224 -25.71 -1.60 -15.11
C SER A 224 -25.08 -3.00 -15.12
N PHE A 225 -25.90 -4.05 -15.17
CA PHE A 225 -25.42 -5.43 -15.21
C PHE A 225 -24.42 -5.68 -16.35
N ASN A 226 -24.70 -5.15 -17.55
CA ASN A 226 -23.84 -5.31 -18.72
C ASN A 226 -22.49 -4.58 -18.57
N GLU A 227 -22.48 -3.37 -18.02
CA GLU A 227 -21.22 -2.63 -17.76
C GLU A 227 -20.38 -3.31 -16.68
N LYS A 228 -21.04 -3.85 -15.65
CA LYS A 228 -20.40 -4.62 -14.59
C LYS A 228 -19.77 -5.88 -15.15
N PHE A 229 -20.50 -6.65 -15.97
CA PHE A 229 -19.98 -7.85 -16.63
C PHE A 229 -18.77 -7.53 -17.51
N LYS A 230 -18.86 -6.51 -18.38
CA LYS A 230 -17.72 -6.07 -19.22
C LYS A 230 -16.51 -5.64 -18.38
N SER A 231 -16.75 -4.93 -17.27
CA SER A 231 -15.69 -4.51 -16.34
C SER A 231 -15.01 -5.71 -15.69
N LEU A 232 -15.79 -6.71 -15.27
CA LEU A 232 -15.29 -7.94 -14.67
C LEU A 232 -14.48 -8.76 -15.68
N CYS A 233 -14.98 -8.95 -16.91
CA CYS A 233 -14.24 -9.66 -17.96
C CYS A 233 -12.90 -8.98 -18.26
N LEU A 234 -12.89 -7.65 -18.40
CA LEU A 234 -11.65 -6.91 -18.64
C LEU A 234 -10.69 -7.07 -17.46
N PHE A 235 -11.17 -6.88 -16.23
CA PHE A 235 -10.34 -6.98 -15.03
C PHE A 235 -9.75 -8.38 -14.83
N ILE A 236 -10.57 -9.43 -14.98
CA ILE A 236 -10.14 -10.84 -14.87
C ILE A 236 -9.16 -11.20 -16.00
N GLY A 237 -9.39 -10.71 -17.22
CA GLY A 237 -8.45 -10.90 -18.33
C GLY A 237 -7.07 -10.30 -18.03
N PHE A 238 -7.01 -9.08 -17.50
CA PHE A 238 -5.76 -8.45 -17.08
C PHE A 238 -5.10 -9.19 -15.91
N PHE A 239 -5.88 -9.62 -14.92
CA PHE A 239 -5.38 -10.42 -13.82
C PHE A 239 -4.73 -11.72 -14.31
N ALA A 240 -5.40 -12.43 -15.23
CA ALA A 240 -4.89 -13.67 -15.81
C ALA A 240 -3.59 -13.45 -16.57
N ILE A 241 -3.53 -12.44 -17.46
CA ILE A 241 -2.31 -12.10 -18.20
C ILE A 241 -1.17 -11.74 -17.25
N SER A 242 -1.43 -10.86 -16.28
CA SER A 242 -0.42 -10.40 -15.30
C SER A 242 0.13 -11.57 -14.49
N THR A 243 -0.75 -12.48 -14.06
CA THR A 243 -0.40 -13.68 -13.29
C THR A 243 0.38 -14.69 -14.13
N ILE A 244 -0.05 -14.97 -15.36
CA ILE A 244 0.70 -15.83 -16.28
C ILE A 244 2.12 -15.31 -16.47
N CYS A 245 2.27 -14.01 -16.77
CA CYS A 245 3.57 -13.37 -16.89
C CYS A 245 4.42 -13.51 -15.62
N TYR A 246 3.81 -13.29 -14.45
CA TYR A 246 4.48 -13.37 -13.15
C TYR A 246 5.07 -14.77 -12.90
N PHE A 247 4.35 -15.81 -13.31
CA PHE A 247 4.75 -17.20 -13.09
C PHE A 247 5.62 -17.81 -14.20
N ILE A 248 5.95 -17.09 -15.27
CA ILE A 248 6.94 -17.53 -16.28
C ILE A 248 8.25 -17.85 -15.56
N ASN A 249 8.78 -19.07 -15.69
CA ASN A 249 10.02 -19.54 -15.05
C ASN A 249 10.02 -19.39 -13.51
N TYR A 250 8.85 -19.38 -12.87
CA TYR A 250 8.78 -19.33 -11.42
C TYR A 250 9.19 -20.67 -10.81
N VAL A 251 10.06 -20.63 -9.81
CA VAL A 251 10.50 -21.82 -9.05
C VAL A 251 10.19 -21.61 -7.58
N HIS A 252 9.42 -22.52 -6.98
CA HIS A 252 9.17 -22.46 -5.54
C HIS A 252 10.49 -22.62 -4.76
N PRO A 253 10.86 -21.70 -3.87
CA PRO A 253 12.08 -21.84 -3.08
C PRO A 253 12.06 -23.13 -2.24
N SER A 254 13.12 -23.93 -2.31
CA SER A 254 13.19 -25.23 -1.62
C SER A 254 13.19 -25.12 -0.09
N TYR A 255 13.68 -24.00 0.43
CA TYR A 255 13.76 -23.68 1.85
C TYR A 255 12.47 -23.06 2.41
N HIS A 256 11.44 -22.85 1.58
CA HIS A 256 10.14 -22.36 2.02
C HIS A 256 9.13 -23.50 2.19
N THR A 257 8.23 -23.33 3.16
CA THR A 257 7.14 -24.28 3.41
C THR A 257 6.18 -24.29 2.22
N LYS A 258 5.89 -25.49 1.71
CA LYS A 258 4.93 -25.64 0.61
C LYS A 258 3.52 -25.20 1.08
N PRO A 259 2.73 -24.51 0.25
CA PRO A 259 1.40 -24.05 0.65
C PRO A 259 0.47 -25.14 1.18
N ILE A 260 0.59 -26.37 0.66
CA ILE A 260 -0.23 -27.51 1.08
C ILE A 260 -0.03 -27.92 2.54
N GLU A 261 1.13 -27.59 3.13
CA GLU A 261 1.42 -27.89 4.53
C GLU A 261 0.50 -27.14 5.49
N ILE A 262 -0.11 -26.02 5.06
CA ILE A 262 -1.06 -25.28 5.88
C ILE A 262 -2.27 -26.14 6.27
N VAL A 263 -2.66 -27.11 5.43
CA VAL A 263 -3.79 -28.01 5.69
C VAL A 263 -3.51 -28.93 6.89
N LYS A 264 -2.23 -29.11 7.25
CA LYS A 264 -1.83 -29.92 8.41
C LYS A 264 -1.85 -29.14 9.72
N SER A 265 -1.92 -27.81 9.66
CA SER A 265 -1.98 -26.97 10.87
C SER A 265 -3.37 -27.07 11.53
N SER A 266 -3.42 -26.94 12.85
CA SER A 266 -4.69 -26.89 13.56
C SER A 266 -5.43 -25.58 13.26
N TRP A 267 -6.77 -25.60 13.31
CA TRP A 267 -7.56 -24.38 13.16
C TRP A 267 -7.26 -23.35 14.26
N GLN A 268 -6.91 -23.81 15.47
CA GLN A 268 -6.50 -22.91 16.56
C GLN A 268 -5.23 -22.16 16.18
N ASP A 269 -4.21 -22.84 15.65
CA ASP A 269 -2.95 -22.20 15.26
C ASP A 269 -3.17 -21.16 14.16
N MET A 270 -4.06 -21.45 13.20
CA MET A 270 -4.40 -20.50 12.14
C MET A 270 -5.07 -19.23 12.68
N ILE A 271 -6.04 -19.39 13.58
CA ILE A 271 -6.75 -18.25 14.20
C ILE A 271 -5.79 -17.44 15.06
N SER A 272 -5.00 -18.10 15.91
CA SER A 272 -4.02 -17.46 16.78
C SER A 272 -2.96 -16.71 15.97
N TYR A 273 -2.44 -17.32 14.89
CA TYR A 273 -1.55 -16.66 13.95
C TYR A 273 -2.19 -15.45 13.28
N PHE A 274 -3.42 -15.56 12.79
CA PHE A 274 -4.12 -14.45 12.13
C PHE A 274 -4.36 -13.27 13.08
N LEU A 275 -4.79 -13.54 14.32
CA LEU A 275 -4.99 -12.52 15.35
C LEU A 275 -3.65 -11.88 15.74
N ALA A 276 -2.62 -12.68 15.99
CA ALA A 276 -1.28 -12.15 16.30
C ALA A 276 -0.76 -11.27 15.16
N PHE A 277 -0.88 -11.73 13.91
CA PHE A 277 -0.48 -10.96 12.73
C PHE A 277 -1.18 -9.60 12.65
N LEU A 278 -2.49 -9.55 12.96
CA LEU A 278 -3.26 -8.32 12.95
C LEU A 278 -2.86 -7.35 14.08
N GLY A 279 -2.54 -7.87 15.27
CA GLY A 279 -2.20 -7.05 16.44
C GLY A 279 -0.72 -6.68 16.59
N ASN A 280 0.18 -7.32 15.84
CA ASN A 280 1.63 -7.07 15.85
C ASN A 280 2.04 -5.61 15.55
N ILE A 281 1.10 -4.78 15.09
CA ILE A 281 1.33 -3.34 14.89
C ILE A 281 1.54 -2.56 16.20
N LEU A 282 1.07 -3.10 17.34
CA LEU A 282 1.11 -2.46 18.66
C LEU A 282 1.66 -3.35 19.79
N GLY A 283 1.79 -4.65 19.59
CA GLY A 283 2.29 -5.55 20.63
C GLY A 283 3.76 -5.95 20.44
N ASP A 284 4.31 -6.49 21.52
CA ASP A 284 5.73 -6.88 21.66
C ASP A 284 5.89 -8.39 21.89
N PHE A 285 4.83 -9.06 22.33
CA PHE A 285 4.79 -10.49 22.59
C PHE A 285 3.47 -11.09 22.12
N TYR A 286 3.52 -12.39 21.82
CA TYR A 286 2.51 -13.11 21.04
C TYR A 286 1.09 -13.02 21.63
N GLU A 287 0.95 -13.14 22.95
CA GLU A 287 -0.35 -13.09 23.64
C GLU A 287 -1.00 -11.71 23.53
N LEU A 288 -0.20 -10.65 23.65
CA LEU A 288 -0.67 -9.28 23.49
C LEU A 288 -1.05 -9.00 22.03
N ASP A 289 -0.25 -9.48 21.08
CA ASP A 289 -0.55 -9.38 19.66
C ASP A 289 -1.91 -10.02 19.34
N MET A 290 -2.19 -11.22 19.87
CA MET A 290 -3.48 -11.88 19.68
C MET A 290 -4.64 -11.07 20.27
N LEU A 291 -4.48 -10.54 21.49
CA LEU A 291 -5.52 -9.75 22.14
C LEU A 291 -5.83 -8.47 21.35
N ILE A 292 -4.80 -7.75 20.92
CA ILE A 292 -4.94 -6.54 20.10
C ILE A 292 -5.60 -6.88 18.77
N GLY A 293 -5.17 -7.96 18.11
CA GLY A 293 -5.78 -8.44 16.87
C GLY A 293 -7.26 -8.75 17.04
N LEU A 294 -7.64 -9.42 18.12
CA LEU A 294 -9.06 -9.71 18.42
C LEU A 294 -9.87 -8.42 18.58
N VAL A 295 -9.36 -7.45 19.33
CA VAL A 295 -10.02 -6.15 19.52
C VAL A 295 -10.19 -5.42 18.19
N LEU A 296 -9.16 -5.40 17.35
CA LEU A 296 -9.22 -4.78 16.02
C LEU A 296 -10.25 -5.47 15.11
N LEU A 297 -10.25 -6.80 15.08
CA LEU A 297 -11.17 -7.59 14.26
C LEU A 297 -12.63 -7.39 14.69
N VAL A 298 -12.91 -7.48 15.99
CA VAL A 298 -14.25 -7.28 16.55
C VAL A 298 -14.73 -5.85 16.26
N SER A 299 -13.87 -4.85 16.48
CA SER A 299 -14.19 -3.45 16.18
C SER A 299 -14.51 -3.24 14.71
N PHE A 300 -13.73 -3.84 13.82
CA PHE A 300 -13.96 -3.78 12.38
C PHE A 300 -15.29 -4.43 11.98
N ILE A 301 -15.61 -5.62 12.49
CA ILE A 301 -16.88 -6.31 12.23
C ILE A 301 -18.06 -5.49 12.74
N LEU A 302 -17.98 -4.94 13.95
CA LEU A 302 -19.02 -4.09 14.51
C LEU A 302 -19.25 -2.85 13.64
N LEU A 303 -18.18 -2.20 13.18
CA LEU A 303 -18.27 -1.06 12.26
C LEU A 303 -18.89 -1.45 10.92
N LEU A 304 -18.57 -2.63 10.39
CA LEU A 304 -19.20 -3.14 9.17
C LEU A 304 -20.70 -3.35 9.37
N ILE A 305 -21.10 -4.03 10.44
CA ILE A 305 -22.53 -4.30 10.74
C ILE A 305 -23.30 -2.99 10.93
N LEU A 306 -22.74 -2.04 11.69
CA LEU A 306 -23.36 -0.74 11.92
C LEU A 306 -23.55 0.05 10.62
N ASN A 307 -22.60 -0.02 9.69
CA ASN A 307 -22.69 0.68 8.40
C ASN A 307 -23.53 -0.08 7.36
N PHE A 308 -23.64 -1.42 7.46
CA PHE A 308 -24.49 -2.21 6.57
C PHE A 308 -25.98 -1.95 6.79
N LYS A 309 -26.40 -1.55 8.00
CA LYS A 309 -27.79 -1.19 8.30
C LYS A 309 -28.26 0.13 7.66
N PHE A 310 -27.37 0.88 7.00
CA PHE A 310 -27.67 2.16 6.36
C PHE A 310 -27.59 2.12 4.82
N PHE A 311 -27.54 0.93 4.22
CA PHE A 311 -27.72 0.69 2.78
C PHE A 311 -28.99 -0.11 2.53
#